data_AF-A0A2V5XBB9-F1
#
_entry.id   AF-A0A2V5XBB9-F1
#
_cell.length_a   1.000
_cell.length_b   1.000
_cell.length_c   1.000
_cell.angle_alpha   90.00
_cell.angle_beta   90.00
_cell.angle_gamma   90.00
#
_symmetry.space_group_name_H-M   'P 1'
#
loop_
_entity.id
_entity.type
_entity.pdbx_description
1 polymer ?
#
loop_
_entity_poly.entity_id
_entity_poly.type
_entity_poly.pdbx_seq_one_letter_code
_entity_poly.pdbx_strand_id
1 'polypeptide(L)'
;MRGLTNSHYKLGDDWIRGAAELIQRFGFETIVDDKPDTFSAAFPMSQIAFYAGWYDGQFSGPFTASKVDFMPGAVAYHLHSFSAHVLRTRDQYWVGPLLAKGATATIGYVEEPYLEGTINVSAFFADFTALGFNFGEAAYAAQPSISWQTTVVGDPLYRPFGRKNPADHFGKRLQELHSELLARKSKLIEWSHLQVVNLNLAQGYPASDMIGYLEQEPTTRKSAVLQEKLGDIFYSRGKLADAIDAYDKALKLEMTPQQRIRVMLAQAELLALYTKRQQALDMYQEFLKEFTNYPALLSLYQRMLPLAQDLNKTTEVVRIEKEIERLSPHAEK
;
A
#
# COMPACT_ATOMS: atom_id res chain seq x y z
N MET A 1 4.49 4.43 -10.43
CA MET A 1 4.96 4.47 -11.83
C MET A 1 4.99 5.93 -12.26
N ARG A 2 5.22 6.25 -13.53
CA ARG A 2 5.17 7.64 -14.06
C ARG A 2 4.12 7.86 -15.14
N GLY A 3 3.40 6.81 -15.56
CA GLY A 3 2.36 6.92 -16.59
C GLY A 3 2.94 7.11 -17.99
N LEU A 4 4.14 6.58 -18.26
CA LEU A 4 4.83 6.80 -19.52
C LEU A 4 4.20 5.96 -20.63
N THR A 5 3.94 6.59 -21.79
CA THR A 5 3.27 5.93 -22.92
C THR A 5 4.16 5.72 -24.14
N ASN A 6 5.13 6.61 -24.40
CA ASN A 6 5.94 6.61 -25.62
C ASN A 6 7.39 7.09 -25.37
N SER A 7 8.17 6.34 -24.59
CA SER A 7 9.61 6.60 -24.39
C SER A 7 10.37 5.31 -24.08
N HIS A 8 11.69 5.31 -24.21
CA HIS A 8 12.52 4.19 -23.77
C HIS A 8 12.36 3.90 -22.27
N TYR A 9 12.02 4.92 -21.48
CA TYR A 9 11.74 4.79 -20.05
C TYR A 9 10.42 4.10 -19.72
N LYS A 10 9.51 3.93 -20.69
CA LYS A 10 8.29 3.12 -20.53
C LYS A 10 8.60 1.70 -20.06
N LEU A 11 9.75 1.14 -20.47
CA LEU A 11 10.14 -0.23 -20.19
C LEU A 11 10.01 -0.58 -18.71
N GLY A 12 10.44 0.31 -17.81
CA GLY A 12 10.36 -0.05 -16.42
C GLY A 12 9.06 0.38 -15.73
N ASP A 13 8.28 1.30 -16.31
CA ASP A 13 6.84 1.42 -15.97
C ASP A 13 6.16 0.07 -16.25
N ASP A 14 6.49 -0.59 -17.37
CA ASP A 14 5.99 -1.93 -17.68
C ASP A 14 6.51 -2.99 -16.69
N TRP A 15 7.78 -2.91 -16.25
CA TRP A 15 8.32 -3.82 -15.24
C TRP A 15 7.65 -3.67 -13.87
N ILE A 16 7.36 -2.44 -13.42
CA ILE A 16 6.63 -2.23 -12.17
C ILE A 16 5.18 -2.65 -12.31
N ARG A 17 4.55 -2.39 -13.47
CA ARG A 17 3.17 -2.81 -13.74
C ARG A 17 3.02 -4.34 -13.71
N GLY A 18 3.90 -5.06 -14.39
CA GLY A 18 3.86 -6.52 -14.40
C GLY A 18 4.09 -7.12 -13.01
N ALA A 19 4.94 -6.50 -12.19
CA ALA A 19 5.10 -6.88 -10.79
C ALA A 19 3.81 -6.65 -9.98
N ALA A 20 3.17 -5.48 -10.13
CA ALA A 20 1.92 -5.18 -9.44
C ALA A 20 0.79 -6.15 -9.84
N GLU A 21 0.62 -6.43 -11.14
CA GLU A 21 -0.36 -7.39 -11.64
C GLU A 21 -0.13 -8.80 -11.09
N LEU A 22 1.13 -9.24 -11.02
CA LEU A 22 1.50 -10.53 -10.45
C LEU A 22 1.15 -10.61 -8.96
N ILE A 23 1.57 -9.62 -8.17
CA ILE A 23 1.35 -9.58 -6.72
C ILE A 23 -0.15 -9.51 -6.40
N GLN A 24 -0.92 -8.74 -7.17
CA GLN A 24 -2.38 -8.69 -7.06
C GLN A 24 -3.01 -10.06 -7.35
N ARG A 25 -2.56 -10.76 -8.40
CA ARG A 25 -3.02 -12.13 -8.73
C ARG A 25 -2.64 -13.16 -7.67
N PHE A 26 -1.67 -12.86 -6.81
CA PHE A 26 -1.32 -13.68 -5.64
C PHE A 26 -2.08 -13.29 -4.37
N GLY A 27 -3.08 -12.43 -4.48
CA GLY A 27 -4.02 -12.13 -3.41
C GLY A 27 -3.55 -11.06 -2.43
N PHE A 28 -2.50 -10.30 -2.76
CA PHE A 28 -2.11 -9.14 -1.98
C PHE A 28 -2.95 -7.93 -2.38
N GLU A 29 -3.38 -7.15 -1.39
CA GLU A 29 -3.90 -5.80 -1.66
C GLU A 29 -2.82 -5.00 -2.37
N THR A 30 -3.17 -4.44 -3.53
CA THR A 30 -2.20 -3.81 -4.43
C THR A 30 -2.78 -2.49 -4.93
N ILE A 31 -2.06 -1.40 -4.66
CA ILE A 31 -2.40 -0.06 -5.14
C ILE A 31 -1.37 0.34 -6.19
N VAL A 32 -1.87 0.79 -7.33
CA VAL A 32 -1.07 1.21 -8.48
C VAL A 32 -1.33 2.70 -8.71
N ASP A 33 -0.27 3.51 -8.67
CA ASP A 33 -0.32 4.92 -9.06
C ASP A 33 0.46 5.11 -10.36
N ASP A 34 -0.26 5.56 -11.39
CA ASP A 34 0.23 5.85 -12.74
C ASP A 34 0.37 7.35 -13.00
N LYS A 35 0.17 8.19 -11.97
CA LYS A 35 0.45 9.61 -12.07
C LYS A 35 1.95 9.85 -12.20
N PRO A 36 2.36 11.00 -12.77
CA PRO A 36 3.75 11.39 -12.78
C PRO A 36 4.32 11.44 -11.36
N ASP A 37 3.70 12.15 -10.42
CA ASP A 37 4.30 12.34 -9.09
C ASP A 37 4.40 11.05 -8.27
N THR A 38 5.35 11.01 -7.31
CA THR A 38 5.39 9.93 -6.32
C THR A 38 4.19 10.01 -5.38
N PHE A 39 3.89 8.92 -4.68
CA PHE A 39 2.86 8.93 -3.64
C PHE A 39 3.07 10.12 -2.70
N SER A 40 2.01 10.88 -2.45
CA SER A 40 2.05 11.98 -1.48
C SER A 40 2.44 11.48 -0.08
N ALA A 41 3.09 12.32 0.73
CA ALA A 41 3.34 12.05 2.15
C ALA A 41 2.06 11.78 2.95
N ALA A 42 0.90 12.24 2.44
CA ALA A 42 -0.41 12.00 3.02
C ALA A 42 -1.06 10.67 2.63
N PHE A 43 -0.46 9.93 1.69
CA PHE A 43 -1.01 8.66 1.23
C PHE A 43 -0.91 7.61 2.36
N PRO A 44 -2.03 6.99 2.77
CA PRO A 44 -2.09 6.15 3.96
C PRO A 44 -1.57 4.73 3.71
N MET A 45 -0.26 4.64 3.48
CA MET A 45 0.42 3.39 3.19
C MET A 45 0.55 2.56 4.48
N SER A 46 -0.23 1.49 4.60
CA SER A 46 -0.24 0.61 5.78
C SER A 46 0.22 -0.81 5.45
N GLN A 47 0.71 -1.51 6.47
CA GLN A 47 1.11 -2.92 6.46
C GLN A 47 1.79 -3.37 5.15
N ILE A 48 2.83 -2.65 4.75
CA ILE A 48 3.51 -2.83 3.46
C ILE A 48 4.25 -4.16 3.46
N ALA A 49 3.88 -5.06 2.55
CA ALA A 49 4.64 -6.28 2.24
C ALA A 49 5.62 -6.07 1.08
N PHE A 50 5.19 -5.32 0.06
CA PHE A 50 5.96 -5.05 -1.14
C PHE A 50 5.87 -3.57 -1.53
N TYR A 51 6.99 -3.00 -1.96
CA TYR A 51 7.03 -1.67 -2.55
C TYR A 51 7.90 -1.66 -3.80
N ALA A 52 7.41 -1.04 -4.86
CA ALA A 52 8.16 -0.74 -6.08
C ALA A 52 7.81 0.70 -6.55
N GLY A 53 8.79 1.59 -6.59
CA GLY A 53 8.62 3.00 -6.94
C GLY A 53 9.43 3.46 -8.16
N TRP A 54 9.07 4.65 -8.68
CA TRP A 54 9.65 5.31 -9.86
C TRP A 54 9.33 6.81 -9.81
N TYR A 55 10.16 7.77 -10.19
CA TYR A 55 11.62 7.86 -10.19
C TYR A 55 11.85 9.19 -9.47
N ASP A 56 12.54 9.16 -8.34
CA ASP A 56 12.80 10.34 -7.54
C ASP A 56 14.21 10.23 -6.95
N GLY A 57 14.92 11.35 -6.89
CA GLY A 57 16.32 11.39 -6.47
C GLY A 57 16.51 11.05 -5.00
N GLN A 58 15.55 11.50 -4.19
CA GLN A 58 15.54 11.33 -2.75
C GLN A 58 14.32 10.53 -2.33
N PHE A 59 14.41 9.82 -1.21
CA PHE A 59 13.22 9.23 -0.59
C PHE A 59 12.18 10.32 -0.36
N SER A 60 10.94 10.01 -0.73
CA SER A 60 9.85 10.97 -0.68
C SER A 60 8.54 10.29 -0.28
N GLY A 61 7.47 11.07 -0.26
CA GLY A 61 6.14 10.54 -0.02
C GLY A 61 5.97 9.94 1.39
N PRO A 62 5.24 8.81 1.53
CA PRO A 62 4.96 8.20 2.82
C PRO A 62 6.22 7.80 3.62
N PHE A 63 7.35 7.62 2.94
CA PHE A 63 8.62 7.22 3.58
C PHE A 63 9.28 8.37 4.36
N THR A 64 8.82 9.61 4.18
CA THR A 64 9.23 10.76 4.99
C THR A 64 8.65 10.73 6.41
N ALA A 65 7.57 9.97 6.63
CA ALA A 65 6.96 9.84 7.96
C ALA A 65 7.97 9.25 8.96
N SER A 66 7.91 9.69 10.22
CA SER A 66 8.83 9.22 11.27
C SER A 66 8.81 7.69 11.40
N LYS A 67 7.63 7.09 11.30
CA LYS A 67 7.39 5.64 11.26
C LYS A 67 6.65 5.26 9.98
N VAL A 68 7.16 4.22 9.30
CA VAL A 68 6.52 3.58 8.16
C VAL A 68 6.04 2.20 8.60
N ASP A 69 4.88 1.80 8.10
CA ASP A 69 4.21 0.56 8.51
C ASP A 69 4.65 -0.62 7.63
N PHE A 70 5.96 -0.89 7.57
CA PHE A 70 6.49 -2.09 6.92
C PHE A 70 6.17 -3.34 7.76
N MET A 71 5.64 -4.37 7.12
CA MET A 71 5.45 -5.68 7.76
C MET A 71 6.79 -6.40 7.89
N PRO A 72 7.00 -7.24 8.92
CA PRO A 72 8.16 -8.10 8.99
C PRO A 72 8.29 -8.96 7.72
N GLY A 73 9.47 -8.91 7.07
CA GLY A 73 9.69 -9.55 5.78
C GLY A 73 9.46 -8.64 4.56
N ALA A 74 9.07 -7.38 4.74
CA ALA A 74 8.79 -6.50 3.62
C ALA A 74 10.00 -6.31 2.69
N VAL A 75 9.76 -6.36 1.38
CA VAL A 75 10.76 -6.05 0.36
C VAL A 75 10.38 -4.75 -0.32
N ALA A 76 11.31 -3.80 -0.33
CA ALA A 76 11.09 -2.47 -0.90
C ALA A 76 12.14 -2.15 -1.96
N TYR A 77 11.69 -1.62 -3.09
CA TYR A 77 12.54 -1.22 -4.21
C TYR A 77 12.09 0.14 -4.73
N HIS A 78 13.04 1.03 -5.02
CA HIS A 78 12.76 2.25 -5.75
C HIS A 78 13.71 2.36 -6.93
N LEU A 79 13.14 2.50 -8.13
CA LEU A 79 13.92 2.66 -9.32
C LEU A 79 14.47 4.08 -9.36
N HIS A 80 15.74 4.20 -8.99
CA HIS A 80 16.54 5.41 -9.09
C HIS A 80 18.02 5.04 -9.24
N SER A 81 18.70 5.76 -10.13
CA SER A 81 20.07 5.46 -10.56
C SER A 81 21.11 5.51 -9.47
N PHE A 82 20.90 6.36 -8.45
CA PHE A 82 21.82 6.53 -7.32
C PHE A 82 21.18 6.05 -6.01
N SER A 83 20.18 5.17 -6.10
CA SER A 83 19.38 4.70 -4.95
C SER A 83 20.22 4.16 -3.79
N ALA A 84 21.41 3.60 -4.05
CA ALA A 84 22.34 3.07 -3.05
C ALA A 84 23.68 3.82 -3.00
N HIS A 85 23.77 5.05 -3.54
CA HIS A 85 25.01 5.83 -3.60
C HIS A 85 25.67 5.98 -2.22
N VAL A 86 24.87 6.20 -1.18
CA VAL A 86 25.29 6.09 0.21
C VAL A 86 24.34 5.15 0.94
N LEU A 87 24.86 4.03 1.44
CA LEU A 87 24.04 3.01 2.11
C LEU A 87 23.77 3.33 3.59
N ARG A 88 24.79 3.80 4.31
CA ARG A 88 24.71 4.02 5.78
C ARG A 88 24.15 5.41 6.12
N THR A 89 22.94 5.65 5.65
CA THR A 89 22.21 6.91 5.88
C THR A 89 20.74 6.61 6.16
N ARG A 90 20.05 7.53 6.84
CA ARG A 90 18.62 7.42 7.17
C ARG A 90 17.75 8.36 6.35
N ASP A 91 18.34 9.29 5.61
CA ASP A 91 17.66 10.44 5.01
C ASP A 91 18.23 10.85 3.64
N GLN A 92 19.10 10.05 3.02
CA GLN A 92 19.62 10.31 1.68
C GLN A 92 19.34 9.14 0.75
N TYR A 93 18.97 9.44 -0.49
CA TYR A 93 18.63 8.47 -1.53
C TYR A 93 17.50 7.54 -1.09
N TRP A 94 17.55 6.23 -1.40
CA TRP A 94 16.43 5.31 -1.15
C TRP A 94 16.79 4.11 -0.29
N VAL A 95 17.89 3.41 -0.57
CA VAL A 95 18.20 2.12 0.07
C VAL A 95 18.41 2.27 1.58
N GLY A 96 19.23 3.24 2.02
CA GLY A 96 19.46 3.52 3.43
C GLY A 96 18.18 3.89 4.20
N PRO A 97 17.40 4.89 3.73
CA PRO A 97 16.12 5.25 4.33
C PRO A 97 15.12 4.10 4.39
N LEU A 98 14.93 3.32 3.32
CA LEU A 98 13.98 2.19 3.30
C LEU A 98 14.33 1.16 4.40
N LEU A 99 15.60 0.80 4.51
CA LEU A 99 16.10 -0.09 5.57
C LEU A 99 15.91 0.52 6.96
N ALA A 100 16.25 1.79 7.13
CA ALA A 100 16.08 2.50 8.40
C ALA A 100 14.61 2.61 8.85
N LYS A 101 13.67 2.58 7.90
CA LYS A 101 12.22 2.60 8.13
C LYS A 101 11.62 1.21 8.35
N GLY A 102 12.39 0.13 8.18
CA GLY A 102 11.98 -1.23 8.53
C GLY A 102 11.77 -2.19 7.35
N ALA A 103 12.13 -1.81 6.13
CA ALA A 103 12.20 -2.78 5.04
C ALA A 103 13.22 -3.88 5.40
N THR A 104 12.86 -5.14 5.17
CA THR A 104 13.72 -6.29 5.48
C THR A 104 14.82 -6.46 4.44
N ALA A 105 14.51 -6.18 3.18
CA ALA A 105 15.46 -6.29 2.08
C ALA A 105 15.14 -5.27 0.97
N THR A 106 16.18 -4.88 0.23
CA THR A 106 16.09 -3.91 -0.86
C THR A 106 17.25 -4.06 -1.84
N ILE A 107 17.13 -3.46 -3.01
CA ILE A 107 18.12 -3.46 -4.09
C ILE A 107 18.28 -2.01 -4.56
N GLY A 108 19.51 -1.58 -4.82
CA GLY A 108 19.77 -0.28 -5.45
C GLY A 108 21.14 -0.22 -6.11
N TYR A 109 21.52 0.97 -6.55
CA TYR A 109 22.70 1.17 -7.40
C TYR A 109 23.59 2.28 -6.83
N VAL A 110 24.89 2.03 -6.79
CA VAL A 110 25.88 3.00 -6.28
C VAL A 110 26.11 4.13 -7.29
N GLU A 111 26.13 3.76 -8.58
CA GLU A 111 26.36 4.63 -9.73
C GLU A 111 25.35 4.34 -10.84
N GLU A 112 25.22 5.30 -11.75
CA GLU A 112 24.23 5.34 -12.84
C GLU A 112 24.20 4.06 -13.70
N PRO A 113 23.18 3.20 -13.57
CA PRO A 113 23.08 1.96 -14.33
C PRO A 113 22.44 2.15 -15.72
N TYR A 114 21.86 3.33 -16.00
CA TYR A 114 20.76 3.48 -16.97
C TYR A 114 19.59 2.55 -16.66
N LEU A 115 18.44 2.75 -17.31
CA LEU A 115 17.27 1.91 -17.04
C LEU A 115 17.56 0.43 -17.35
N GLU A 116 18.26 0.15 -18.45
CA GLU A 116 18.55 -1.21 -18.92
C GLU A 116 19.55 -1.96 -18.02
N GLY A 117 20.31 -1.25 -17.18
CA GLY A 117 21.18 -1.86 -16.17
C GLY A 117 20.46 -2.15 -14.85
N THR A 118 19.23 -1.68 -14.67
CA THR A 118 18.44 -1.99 -13.47
C THR A 118 17.79 -3.37 -13.55
N ILE A 119 17.42 -3.94 -12.39
CA ILE A 119 16.69 -5.20 -12.32
C ILE A 119 15.36 -5.10 -13.09
N ASN A 120 15.03 -6.18 -13.80
CA ASN A 120 13.67 -6.37 -14.26
C ASN A 120 12.76 -6.65 -13.05
N VAL A 121 12.04 -5.64 -12.60
CA VAL A 121 11.20 -5.69 -11.40
C VAL A 121 10.15 -6.80 -11.49
N SER A 122 9.53 -7.01 -12.65
CA SER A 122 8.57 -8.10 -12.86
C SER A 122 9.22 -9.47 -12.69
N ALA A 123 10.40 -9.69 -13.27
CA ALA A 123 11.14 -10.95 -13.13
C ALA A 123 11.54 -11.20 -11.67
N PHE A 124 12.05 -10.17 -10.99
CA PHE A 124 12.41 -10.24 -9.58
C PHE A 124 11.23 -10.73 -8.72
N PHE A 125 10.05 -10.11 -8.84
CA PHE A 125 8.89 -10.52 -8.06
C PHE A 125 8.36 -11.89 -8.48
N ALA A 126 8.43 -12.27 -9.76
CA ALA A 126 8.06 -13.61 -10.23
C ALA A 126 8.93 -14.70 -9.60
N ASP A 127 10.24 -14.51 -9.63
CA ASP A 127 11.21 -15.47 -9.10
C ASP A 127 11.08 -15.58 -7.57
N PHE A 128 11.00 -14.43 -6.90
CA PHE A 128 10.90 -14.38 -5.44
C PHE A 128 9.60 -15.02 -4.91
N THR A 129 8.47 -14.83 -5.60
CA THR A 129 7.15 -15.26 -5.11
C THR A 129 6.66 -16.57 -5.74
N ALA A 130 6.43 -16.56 -7.06
CA ALA A 130 5.86 -17.69 -7.79
C ALA A 130 6.83 -18.88 -7.81
N LEU A 131 8.09 -18.60 -8.11
CA LEU A 131 9.15 -19.61 -8.15
C LEU A 131 9.69 -19.94 -6.77
N GLY A 132 9.58 -19.01 -5.82
CA GLY A 132 9.97 -19.23 -4.43
C GLY A 132 11.49 -19.29 -4.27
N PHE A 133 12.20 -18.51 -5.09
CA PHE A 133 13.64 -18.27 -4.96
C PHE A 133 13.91 -17.53 -3.65
N ASN A 134 15.12 -17.68 -3.12
CA ASN A 134 15.55 -16.77 -2.06
C ASN A 134 15.82 -15.37 -2.62
N PHE A 135 15.94 -14.37 -1.75
CA PHE A 135 16.10 -12.98 -2.14
C PHE A 135 17.34 -12.77 -3.03
N GLY A 136 18.46 -13.42 -2.71
CA GLY A 136 19.69 -13.34 -3.51
C GLY A 136 19.51 -13.93 -4.91
N GLU A 137 18.97 -15.14 -5.01
CA GLU A 137 18.67 -15.83 -6.28
C GLU A 137 17.77 -14.98 -7.18
N ALA A 138 16.66 -14.47 -6.64
CA ALA A 138 15.73 -13.61 -7.39
C ALA A 138 16.39 -12.30 -7.84
N ALA A 139 17.19 -11.66 -6.97
CA ALA A 139 17.89 -10.42 -7.30
C ALA A 139 18.92 -10.62 -8.41
N TYR A 140 19.66 -11.75 -8.41
CA TYR A 140 20.65 -12.04 -9.45
C TYR A 140 20.01 -12.49 -10.77
N ALA A 141 18.95 -13.30 -10.71
CA ALA A 141 18.22 -13.74 -11.90
C ALA A 141 17.54 -12.58 -12.65
N ALA A 142 17.12 -11.55 -11.91
CA ALA A 142 16.46 -10.37 -12.48
C ALA A 142 17.44 -9.32 -13.05
N GLN A 143 18.76 -9.47 -12.88
CA GLN A 143 19.75 -8.52 -13.36
C GLN A 143 20.13 -8.77 -14.82
N PRO A 144 20.04 -7.76 -15.71
CA PRO A 144 20.54 -7.87 -17.08
C PRO A 144 22.07 -7.98 -17.16
N SER A 145 22.79 -7.46 -16.16
CA SER A 145 24.25 -7.53 -16.04
C SER A 145 24.68 -7.66 -14.58
N ILE A 146 25.66 -8.52 -14.32
CA ILE A 146 26.20 -8.79 -12.97
C ILE A 146 27.50 -8.03 -12.65
N SER A 147 28.09 -7.34 -13.64
CA SER A 147 29.36 -6.61 -13.47
C SER A 147 29.18 -5.14 -13.06
N TRP A 148 27.95 -4.70 -12.82
CA TRP A 148 27.66 -3.33 -12.39
C TRP A 148 27.65 -3.19 -10.87
N GLN A 149 27.66 -1.95 -10.38
CA GLN A 149 27.65 -1.61 -8.96
C GLN A 149 26.24 -1.75 -8.33
N THR A 150 25.53 -2.83 -8.66
CA THR A 150 24.26 -3.19 -8.01
C THR A 150 24.51 -3.67 -6.59
N THR A 151 23.78 -3.09 -5.64
CA THR A 151 23.87 -3.41 -4.22
C THR A 151 22.58 -4.11 -3.80
N VAL A 152 22.68 -5.41 -3.51
CA VAL A 152 21.59 -6.24 -2.96
C VAL A 152 21.76 -6.29 -1.44
N VAL A 153 20.82 -5.72 -0.69
CA VAL A 153 20.91 -5.58 0.78
C VAL A 153 19.79 -6.35 1.47
N GLY A 154 20.17 -7.31 2.31
CA GLY A 154 19.27 -8.19 3.06
C GLY A 154 19.97 -9.52 3.35
N ASP A 155 19.27 -10.44 4.02
CA ASP A 155 19.72 -11.83 4.13
C ASP A 155 19.54 -12.50 2.75
N PRO A 156 20.61 -12.96 2.06
CA PRO A 156 20.48 -13.59 0.75
C PRO A 156 19.64 -14.87 0.80
N LEU A 157 19.56 -15.56 1.95
CA LEU A 157 18.75 -16.76 2.14
C LEU A 157 17.30 -16.46 2.54
N TYR A 158 16.91 -15.19 2.66
CA TYR A 158 15.54 -14.80 2.96
C TYR A 158 14.59 -15.35 1.89
N ARG A 159 13.68 -16.25 2.29
CA ARG A 159 12.88 -17.05 1.36
C ARG A 159 11.45 -17.29 1.88
N PRO A 160 10.62 -16.26 1.97
CA PRO A 160 9.26 -16.35 2.54
C PRO A 160 8.30 -17.20 1.70
N PHE A 161 8.55 -17.36 0.39
CA PHE A 161 7.72 -18.16 -0.53
C PHE A 161 8.37 -19.50 -0.91
N GLY A 162 9.30 -19.98 -0.08
CA GLY A 162 10.07 -21.18 -0.35
C GLY A 162 9.20 -22.41 -0.59
N ARG A 163 9.68 -23.28 -1.50
CA ARG A 163 9.06 -24.57 -1.80
C ARG A 163 9.68 -25.64 -0.90
N LYS A 164 8.84 -26.41 -0.20
CA LYS A 164 9.27 -27.61 0.54
C LYS A 164 9.62 -28.73 -0.47
N ASN A 165 8.82 -28.89 -1.52
CA ASN A 165 9.06 -29.82 -2.63
C ASN A 165 9.03 -29.10 -3.98
N PRO A 166 9.82 -29.53 -4.98
CA PRO A 166 9.85 -28.88 -6.31
C PRO A 166 8.48 -28.78 -7.01
N ALA A 167 7.62 -29.79 -6.80
CA ALA A 167 6.29 -29.89 -7.38
C ALA A 167 5.22 -29.05 -6.66
N ASP A 168 5.54 -28.43 -5.51
CA ASP A 168 4.58 -27.64 -4.76
C ASP A 168 4.21 -26.37 -5.54
N HIS A 169 2.97 -26.30 -6.02
CA HIS A 169 2.44 -25.07 -6.63
C HIS A 169 2.04 -24.05 -5.56
N PHE A 170 1.89 -22.78 -5.96
CA PHE A 170 1.65 -21.66 -5.04
C PHE A 170 0.44 -21.87 -4.12
N GLY A 171 -0.70 -22.31 -4.67
CA GLY A 171 -1.91 -22.59 -3.89
C GLY A 171 -1.72 -23.61 -2.76
N LYS A 172 -0.94 -24.68 -2.99
CA LYS A 172 -0.62 -25.67 -1.94
C LYS A 172 0.17 -25.01 -0.80
N ARG A 173 1.16 -24.19 -1.12
CA ARG A 173 1.97 -23.47 -0.12
C ARG A 173 1.13 -22.54 0.74
N LEU A 174 0.16 -21.84 0.12
CA LEU A 174 -0.78 -20.99 0.85
C LEU A 174 -1.71 -21.78 1.75
N GLN A 175 -2.22 -22.92 1.28
CA GLN A 175 -3.09 -23.79 2.09
C GLN A 175 -2.34 -24.34 3.31
N GLU A 176 -1.08 -24.74 3.14
CA GLU A 176 -0.23 -25.18 4.25
C GLU A 176 -0.01 -24.04 5.25
N LEU A 177 0.38 -22.85 4.78
CA LEU A 177 0.56 -21.68 5.64
C LEU A 177 -0.73 -21.33 6.40
N HIS A 178 -1.87 -21.32 5.72
CA HIS A 178 -3.17 -21.08 6.35
C HIS A 178 -3.45 -22.08 7.48
N SER A 179 -3.20 -23.37 7.21
CA SER A 179 -3.40 -24.45 8.19
C SER A 179 -2.46 -24.29 9.40
N GLU A 180 -1.19 -23.92 9.15
CA GLU A 180 -0.21 -23.64 10.20
C GLU A 180 -0.61 -22.42 11.05
N LEU A 181 -1.12 -21.35 10.42
CA LEU A 181 -1.61 -20.14 11.10
C LEU A 181 -2.81 -20.44 11.99
N LEU A 182 -3.76 -21.24 11.52
CA LEU A 182 -4.91 -21.70 12.30
C LEU A 182 -4.48 -22.54 13.50
N ALA A 183 -3.63 -23.55 13.26
CA ALA A 183 -3.17 -24.48 14.29
C ALA A 183 -2.48 -23.75 15.46
N ARG A 184 -1.67 -22.72 15.15
CA ARG A 184 -0.96 -21.92 16.16
C ARG A 184 -1.78 -20.74 16.70
N LYS A 185 -3.05 -20.56 16.28
CA LYS A 185 -3.92 -19.43 16.65
C LYS A 185 -3.25 -18.08 16.40
N SER A 186 -2.55 -17.95 15.27
CA SER A 186 -1.79 -16.75 14.93
C SER A 186 -2.71 -15.56 14.65
N LYS A 187 -2.35 -14.35 15.11
CA LYS A 187 -3.02 -13.12 14.67
C LYS A 187 -2.93 -12.90 13.15
N LEU A 188 -1.87 -13.43 12.51
CA LEU A 188 -1.66 -13.29 11.06
C LEU A 188 -2.68 -14.08 10.21
N ILE A 189 -3.57 -14.86 10.83
CA ILE A 189 -4.61 -15.59 10.10
C ILE A 189 -5.54 -14.64 9.33
N GLU A 190 -5.76 -13.42 9.81
CA GLU A 190 -6.56 -12.41 9.11
C GLU A 190 -6.01 -12.10 7.70
N TRP A 191 -4.69 -12.02 7.55
CA TRP A 191 -4.05 -11.78 6.25
C TRP A 191 -4.20 -12.99 5.32
N SER A 192 -4.22 -14.20 5.88
CA SER A 192 -4.46 -15.40 5.09
C SER A 192 -5.90 -15.48 4.59
N HIS A 193 -6.90 -15.12 5.42
CA HIS A 193 -8.29 -14.99 4.98
C HIS A 193 -8.45 -13.89 3.92
N LEU A 194 -7.80 -12.74 4.10
CA LEU A 194 -7.78 -11.67 3.10
C LEU A 194 -7.23 -12.18 1.76
N GLN A 195 -6.12 -12.92 1.81
CA GLN A 195 -5.51 -13.49 0.62
C GLN A 195 -6.43 -14.51 -0.07
N VAL A 196 -7.16 -15.35 0.68
CA VAL A 196 -8.19 -16.26 0.13
C VAL A 196 -9.24 -15.47 -0.63
N VAL A 197 -9.78 -14.40 -0.03
CA VAL A 197 -10.77 -13.53 -0.68
C VAL A 197 -10.22 -12.94 -1.98
N ASN A 198 -9.03 -12.35 -1.92
CA ASN A 198 -8.42 -11.70 -3.07
C ASN A 198 -8.09 -12.66 -4.21
N LEU A 199 -7.60 -13.86 -3.90
CA LEU A 199 -7.33 -14.89 -4.91
C LEU A 199 -8.59 -15.31 -5.65
N ASN A 200 -9.69 -15.51 -4.92
CA ASN A 200 -10.97 -15.89 -5.53
C ASN A 200 -11.54 -14.75 -6.38
N LEU A 201 -11.49 -13.49 -5.90
CA LEU A 201 -11.89 -12.34 -6.72
C LEU A 201 -11.03 -12.21 -7.99
N ALA A 202 -9.71 -12.39 -7.88
CA ALA A 202 -8.80 -12.34 -9.02
C ALA A 202 -9.03 -13.49 -10.03
N GLN A 203 -9.56 -14.62 -9.57
CA GLN A 203 -9.97 -15.75 -10.42
C GLN A 203 -11.38 -15.58 -11.02
N GLY A 204 -12.08 -14.48 -10.70
CA GLY A 204 -13.40 -14.18 -11.23
C GLY A 204 -14.55 -14.83 -10.47
N TYR A 205 -14.32 -15.35 -9.26
CA TYR A 205 -15.42 -15.80 -8.40
C TYR A 205 -16.33 -14.61 -8.03
N PRO A 206 -17.65 -14.84 -7.90
CA PRO A 206 -18.59 -13.78 -7.54
C PRO A 206 -18.25 -13.10 -6.22
N ALA A 207 -18.33 -11.76 -6.20
CA ALA A 207 -18.17 -10.98 -4.98
C ALA A 207 -19.18 -11.37 -3.88
N SER A 208 -20.37 -11.88 -4.24
CA SER A 208 -21.35 -12.40 -3.29
C SER A 208 -20.84 -13.57 -2.48
N ASP A 209 -20.05 -14.44 -3.09
CA ASP A 209 -19.53 -15.65 -2.44
C ASP A 209 -18.45 -15.25 -1.42
N MET A 210 -17.65 -14.23 -1.77
CA MET A 210 -16.65 -13.67 -0.87
C MET A 210 -17.25 -12.87 0.28
N ILE A 211 -18.36 -12.16 0.06
CA ILE A 211 -19.15 -11.56 1.13
C ILE A 211 -19.64 -12.66 2.07
N GLY A 212 -20.29 -13.71 1.54
CA GLY A 212 -20.80 -14.81 2.35
C GLY A 212 -19.70 -15.53 3.15
N TYR A 213 -18.53 -15.72 2.55
CA TYR A 213 -17.35 -16.24 3.23
C TYR A 213 -16.92 -15.36 4.41
N LEU A 214 -16.74 -14.05 4.18
CA LEU A 214 -16.33 -13.10 5.22
C LEU A 214 -17.35 -12.98 6.36
N GLU A 215 -18.66 -13.01 6.05
CA GLU A 215 -19.73 -12.93 7.05
C GLU A 215 -19.80 -14.18 7.96
N GLN A 216 -19.47 -15.36 7.40
CA GLN A 216 -19.46 -16.63 8.13
C GLN A 216 -18.17 -16.87 8.91
N GLU A 217 -17.04 -16.32 8.43
CA GLU A 217 -15.73 -16.48 9.05
C GLU A 217 -15.64 -15.75 10.41
N PRO A 218 -15.50 -16.46 11.55
CA PRO A 218 -15.46 -15.82 12.87
C PRO A 218 -14.35 -14.79 13.05
N THR A 219 -13.22 -14.95 12.35
CA THR A 219 -12.08 -14.03 12.41
C THR A 219 -12.47 -12.63 11.93
N THR A 220 -13.37 -12.52 10.94
CA THR A 220 -13.82 -11.25 10.36
C THR A 220 -14.40 -10.30 11.41
N ARG A 221 -15.08 -10.82 12.43
CA ARG A 221 -15.70 -9.99 13.49
C ARG A 221 -14.67 -9.28 14.39
N LYS A 222 -13.41 -9.72 14.36
CA LYS A 222 -12.33 -9.24 15.23
C LYS A 222 -11.17 -8.62 14.46
N SER A 223 -11.25 -8.58 13.13
CA SER A 223 -10.18 -8.09 12.28
C SER A 223 -10.61 -6.84 11.53
N ALA A 224 -9.95 -5.72 11.80
CA ALA A 224 -10.17 -4.48 11.06
C ALA A 224 -9.83 -4.65 9.57
N VAL A 225 -8.81 -5.44 9.26
CA VAL A 225 -8.38 -5.78 7.89
C VAL A 225 -9.51 -6.45 7.11
N LEU A 226 -10.18 -7.44 7.72
CA LEU A 226 -11.27 -8.16 7.06
C LEU A 226 -12.57 -7.35 6.99
N GLN A 227 -12.87 -6.53 8.00
CA GLN A 227 -14.02 -5.60 7.96
C GLN A 227 -13.82 -4.51 6.90
N GLU A 228 -12.61 -3.95 6.80
CA GLU A 228 -12.25 -3.01 5.74
C GLU A 228 -12.45 -3.65 4.36
N LYS A 229 -11.94 -4.88 4.15
CA LYS A 229 -12.13 -5.60 2.89
C LYS A 229 -13.60 -5.83 2.56
N LEU A 230 -14.40 -6.21 3.56
CA LEU A 230 -15.83 -6.40 3.39
C LEU A 230 -16.51 -5.09 2.95
N GLY A 231 -16.13 -3.97 3.56
CA GLY A 231 -16.57 -2.62 3.17
C GLY A 231 -16.20 -2.28 1.72
N ASP A 232 -14.97 -2.55 1.31
CA ASP A 232 -14.49 -2.32 -0.06
C ASP A 232 -15.28 -3.13 -1.09
N ILE A 233 -15.56 -4.41 -0.78
CA ILE A 233 -16.36 -5.27 -1.66
C ILE A 233 -17.80 -4.74 -1.76
N PHE A 234 -18.43 -4.35 -0.64
CA PHE A 234 -19.75 -3.74 -0.67
C PHE A 234 -19.78 -2.45 -1.49
N TYR A 235 -18.79 -1.58 -1.30
CA TYR A 235 -18.66 -0.33 -2.03
C TYR A 235 -18.55 -0.56 -3.53
N SER A 236 -17.69 -1.50 -3.97
CA SER A 236 -17.52 -1.87 -5.38
C SER A 236 -18.81 -2.40 -6.03
N ARG A 237 -19.75 -2.89 -5.22
CA ARG A 237 -21.05 -3.42 -5.64
C ARG A 237 -22.17 -2.38 -5.56
N GLY A 238 -21.87 -1.14 -5.21
CA GLY A 238 -22.84 -0.06 -5.00
C GLY A 238 -23.69 -0.22 -3.74
N LYS A 239 -23.34 -1.15 -2.84
CA LYS A 239 -24.05 -1.37 -1.58
C LYS A 239 -23.54 -0.41 -0.50
N LEU A 240 -23.82 0.88 -0.69
CA LEU A 240 -23.21 1.96 0.10
C LEU A 240 -23.53 1.88 1.59
N ALA A 241 -24.75 1.48 1.96
CA ALA A 241 -25.14 1.32 3.36
C ALA A 241 -24.37 0.19 4.06
N ASP A 242 -24.21 -0.95 3.40
CA ASP A 242 -23.48 -2.11 3.92
C ASP A 242 -21.97 -1.79 4.02
N ALA A 243 -21.43 -1.04 3.05
CA ALA A 243 -20.06 -0.57 3.09
C ALA A 243 -19.80 0.37 4.28
N ILE A 244 -20.71 1.32 4.54
CA ILE A 244 -20.62 2.20 5.72
C ILE A 244 -20.62 1.38 7.01
N ASP A 245 -21.52 0.40 7.15
CA ASP A 245 -21.61 -0.46 8.35
C ASP A 245 -20.35 -1.31 8.55
N ALA A 246 -19.76 -1.84 7.46
CA ALA A 246 -18.51 -2.58 7.54
C ALA A 246 -17.33 -1.69 7.97
N TYR A 247 -17.22 -0.46 7.43
CA TYR A 247 -16.21 0.50 7.89
C TYR A 247 -16.44 0.94 9.35
N ASP A 248 -17.69 1.13 9.77
CA ASP A 248 -18.03 1.42 11.18
C ASP A 248 -17.59 0.31 12.12
N LYS A 249 -17.72 -0.95 11.68
CA LYS A 249 -17.20 -2.12 12.42
C LYS A 249 -15.68 -2.13 12.45
N ALA A 250 -15.02 -1.84 11.33
CA ALA A 250 -13.56 -1.77 11.24
C ALA A 250 -12.98 -0.71 12.19
N LEU A 251 -13.55 0.50 12.24
CA LEU A 251 -13.06 1.62 13.07
C LEU A 251 -13.19 1.39 14.58
N LYS A 252 -13.95 0.36 15.00
CA LYS A 252 -14.08 -0.08 16.41
C LYS A 252 -13.04 -1.13 16.81
N LEU A 253 -12.23 -1.60 15.88
CA LEU A 253 -11.22 -2.64 16.07
C LEU A 253 -9.81 -2.03 16.11
N GLU A 254 -8.83 -2.82 16.56
CA GLU A 254 -7.42 -2.39 16.55
C GLU A 254 -6.91 -2.27 15.10
N MET A 255 -6.22 -1.16 14.82
CA MET A 255 -5.70 -0.81 13.51
C MET A 255 -4.32 -0.17 13.64
N THR A 256 -3.50 -0.24 12.59
CA THR A 256 -2.32 0.63 12.51
C THR A 256 -2.75 2.06 12.19
N PRO A 257 -1.96 3.09 12.56
CA PRO A 257 -2.33 4.48 12.28
C PRO A 257 -2.64 4.74 10.81
N GLN A 258 -1.87 4.16 9.89
CA GLN A 258 -2.08 4.34 8.45
C GLN A 258 -3.34 3.62 7.95
N GLN A 259 -3.64 2.43 8.47
CA GLN A 259 -4.90 1.75 8.15
C GLN A 259 -6.10 2.56 8.64
N ARG A 260 -6.01 3.13 9.86
CA ARG A 260 -7.06 3.97 10.42
C ARG A 260 -7.29 5.24 9.63
N ILE A 261 -6.22 5.93 9.21
CA ILE A 261 -6.32 7.08 8.29
C ILE A 261 -7.06 6.66 7.01
N ARG A 262 -6.67 5.54 6.40
CA ARG A 262 -7.30 5.06 5.16
C ARG A 262 -8.80 4.80 5.33
N VAL A 263 -9.20 4.06 6.37
CA VAL A 263 -10.61 3.72 6.60
C VAL A 263 -11.45 4.95 6.97
N MET A 264 -10.93 5.86 7.81
CA MET A 264 -11.65 7.10 8.14
C MET A 264 -11.88 7.98 6.91
N LEU A 265 -10.87 8.13 6.04
CA LEU A 265 -11.01 8.92 4.83
C LEU A 265 -11.97 8.27 3.82
N ALA A 266 -11.84 6.95 3.60
CA ALA A 266 -12.75 6.21 2.73
C ALA A 266 -14.21 6.31 3.22
N GLN A 267 -14.43 6.18 4.53
CA GLN A 267 -15.76 6.29 5.10
C GLN A 267 -16.31 7.72 5.02
N ALA A 268 -15.51 8.75 5.29
CA ALA A 268 -15.94 10.15 5.17
C ALA A 268 -16.36 10.50 3.74
N GLU A 269 -15.59 10.05 2.74
CA GLU A 269 -15.93 10.18 1.32
C GLU A 269 -17.23 9.44 1.00
N LEU A 270 -17.37 8.20 1.45
CA LEU A 270 -18.57 7.39 1.22
C LEU A 270 -19.83 8.00 1.88
N LEU A 271 -19.72 8.54 3.09
CA LEU A 271 -20.80 9.24 3.78
C LEU A 271 -21.24 10.48 3.00
N ALA A 272 -20.29 11.24 2.44
CA ALA A 272 -20.59 12.41 1.61
C ALA A 272 -21.31 12.02 0.32
N LEU A 273 -20.89 10.92 -0.33
CA LEU A 273 -21.54 10.34 -1.50
C LEU A 273 -22.95 9.84 -1.20
N TYR A 274 -23.15 9.19 -0.05
CA TYR A 274 -24.45 8.66 0.38
C TYR A 274 -25.37 9.72 1.01
N THR A 275 -25.15 11.00 0.71
CA THR A 275 -25.92 12.16 1.19
C THR A 275 -25.98 12.33 2.71
N LYS A 276 -25.17 11.59 3.47
CA LYS A 276 -25.03 11.71 4.93
C LYS A 276 -24.04 12.82 5.29
N ARG A 277 -24.31 14.03 4.79
CA ARG A 277 -23.41 15.20 4.85
C ARG A 277 -22.95 15.54 6.27
N GLN A 278 -23.87 15.48 7.24
CA GLN A 278 -23.56 15.74 8.65
C GLN A 278 -22.54 14.72 9.20
N GLN A 279 -22.75 13.43 8.94
CA GLN A 279 -21.85 12.37 9.41
C GLN A 279 -20.49 12.45 8.72
N ALA A 280 -20.45 12.79 7.43
CA ALA A 280 -19.19 13.01 6.71
C ALA A 280 -18.38 14.16 7.32
N LEU A 281 -19.03 15.29 7.62
CA LEU A 281 -18.37 16.42 8.27
C LEU A 281 -17.86 16.05 9.67
N ASP A 282 -18.66 15.32 10.45
CA ASP A 282 -18.27 14.89 11.80
C ASP A 282 -17.08 13.93 11.75
N MET A 283 -17.04 13.00 10.78
CA MET A 283 -15.90 12.11 10.55
C MET A 283 -14.62 12.87 10.22
N TYR A 284 -14.69 13.89 9.36
CA TYR A 284 -13.53 14.74 9.08
C TYR A 284 -13.07 15.56 10.29
N GLN A 285 -13.99 16.03 11.12
CA GLN A 285 -13.65 16.73 12.37
C GLN A 285 -12.99 15.78 13.38
N GLU A 286 -13.46 14.53 13.48
CA GLU A 286 -12.83 13.49 14.30
C GLU A 286 -11.42 13.17 13.78
N PHE A 287 -11.28 13.00 12.47
CA PHE A 287 -10.00 12.79 11.81
C PHE A 287 -8.99 13.90 12.16
N LEU A 288 -9.39 15.17 12.08
CA LEU A 288 -8.53 16.31 12.40
C LEU A 288 -8.10 16.35 13.88
N LYS A 289 -8.95 15.86 14.78
CA LYS A 289 -8.60 15.73 16.21
C LYS A 289 -7.58 14.63 16.45
N GLU A 290 -7.71 13.53 15.71
CA GLU A 290 -6.83 12.36 15.86
C GLU A 290 -5.48 12.55 15.15
N PHE A 291 -5.47 13.12 13.94
CA PHE A 291 -4.30 13.27 13.08
C PHE A 291 -3.93 14.74 12.85
N THR A 292 -3.54 15.43 13.92
CA THR A 292 -3.25 16.88 13.92
C THR A 292 -2.13 17.31 12.96
N ASN A 293 -1.19 16.40 12.65
CA ASN A 293 -0.05 16.65 11.76
C ASN A 293 -0.22 15.95 10.39
N TYR A 294 -1.45 15.70 9.94
CA TYR A 294 -1.69 15.05 8.66
C TYR A 294 -1.10 15.88 7.50
N PRO A 295 -0.27 15.32 6.59
CA PRO A 295 0.45 16.15 5.61
C PRO A 295 -0.42 16.90 4.59
N ALA A 296 -1.68 16.50 4.40
CA ALA A 296 -2.59 17.10 3.42
C ALA A 296 -3.80 17.82 4.03
N LEU A 297 -3.60 18.56 5.14
CA LEU A 297 -4.66 19.34 5.80
C LEU A 297 -5.45 20.23 4.84
N LEU A 298 -4.78 20.91 3.91
CA LEU A 298 -5.45 21.80 2.95
C LEU A 298 -6.53 21.07 2.15
N SER A 299 -6.19 19.91 1.59
CA SER A 299 -7.13 19.09 0.81
C SER A 299 -8.31 18.60 1.64
N LEU A 300 -8.09 18.35 2.93
CA LEU A 300 -9.13 17.92 3.85
C LEU A 300 -10.12 19.06 4.13
N TYR A 301 -9.62 20.25 4.43
CA TYR A 301 -10.46 21.43 4.62
C TYR A 301 -11.25 21.79 3.36
N GLN A 302 -10.65 21.66 2.17
CA GLN A 302 -11.34 21.86 0.90
C GLN A 302 -12.51 20.88 0.69
N ARG A 303 -12.39 19.63 1.17
CA ARG A 303 -13.48 18.65 1.14
C ARG A 303 -14.56 18.93 2.19
N MET A 304 -14.18 19.48 3.36
CA MET A 304 -15.10 19.84 4.43
C MET A 304 -15.94 21.08 4.12
N LEU A 305 -15.38 22.04 3.38
CA LEU A 305 -16.04 23.32 3.08
C LEU A 305 -17.43 23.16 2.44
N PRO A 306 -17.60 22.43 1.32
CA PRO A 306 -18.92 22.26 0.72
C PRO A 306 -19.89 21.54 1.65
N LEU A 307 -19.42 20.59 2.47
CA LEU A 307 -20.27 19.93 3.48
C LEU A 307 -20.80 20.92 4.52
N ALA A 308 -19.93 21.80 5.03
CA ALA A 308 -20.32 22.81 6.02
C ALA A 308 -21.26 23.87 5.44
N GLN A 309 -21.06 24.27 4.18
CA GLN A 309 -21.92 25.18 3.44
C GLN A 309 -23.32 24.58 3.22
N ASP A 310 -23.40 23.34 2.71
CA ASP A 310 -24.66 22.62 2.51
C ASP A 310 -25.48 22.47 3.79
N LEU A 311 -24.79 22.32 4.94
CA LEU A 311 -25.40 22.16 6.26
C LEU A 311 -25.72 23.51 6.95
N ASN A 312 -25.46 24.65 6.30
CA ASN A 312 -25.62 25.99 6.87
C ASN A 312 -24.87 26.20 8.21
N LYS A 313 -23.70 25.57 8.39
CA LYS A 313 -22.87 25.72 9.58
C LYS A 313 -21.95 26.94 9.48
N THR A 314 -22.51 28.15 9.54
CA THR A 314 -21.79 29.41 9.28
C THR A 314 -20.49 29.57 10.06
N THR A 315 -20.48 29.23 11.36
CA THR A 315 -19.26 29.29 12.19
C THR A 315 -18.18 28.33 11.71
N GLU A 316 -18.56 27.13 11.27
CA GLU A 316 -17.62 26.15 10.75
C GLU A 316 -17.08 26.55 9.38
N VAL A 317 -17.92 27.13 8.52
CA VAL A 317 -17.51 27.66 7.20
C VAL A 317 -16.40 28.69 7.38
N VAL A 318 -16.62 29.71 8.23
CA VAL A 318 -15.62 30.75 8.51
C VAL A 318 -14.31 30.16 9.05
N ARG A 319 -14.38 29.15 9.93
CA ARG A 319 -13.19 28.48 10.45
C ARG A 319 -12.44 27.74 9.34
N ILE A 320 -13.14 26.97 8.52
CA ILE A 320 -12.56 26.18 7.44
C ILE A 320 -11.93 27.09 6.38
N GLU A 321 -12.59 28.19 5.99
CA GLU A 321 -12.07 29.17 5.02
C GLU A 321 -10.76 29.79 5.52
N LYS A 322 -10.70 30.16 6.80
CA LYS A 322 -9.46 30.69 7.41
C LYS A 322 -8.31 29.67 7.37
N GLU A 323 -8.60 28.40 7.62
CA GLU A 323 -7.58 27.34 7.54
C GLU A 323 -7.13 27.09 6.09
N ILE A 324 -8.05 27.14 5.12
CA ILE A 324 -7.71 27.06 3.70
C ILE A 324 -6.79 28.22 3.30
N GLU A 325 -7.12 29.46 3.69
CA GLU A 325 -6.29 30.64 3.41
C GLU A 325 -4.89 30.48 4.04
N ARG A 326 -4.83 30.08 5.32
CA ARG A 326 -3.57 29.86 6.04
C ARG A 326 -2.66 28.82 5.39
N LEU A 327 -3.25 27.73 4.88
CA LEU A 327 -2.53 26.59 4.31
C LEU A 327 -2.29 26.72 2.80
N SER A 328 -2.96 27.65 2.12
CA SER A 328 -2.78 27.86 0.69
C SER A 328 -1.42 28.49 0.42
N PRO A 329 -0.68 28.01 -0.60
CA PRO A 329 0.60 28.63 -0.97
C PRO A 329 0.36 30.09 -1.35
N HIS A 330 1.02 31.01 -0.66
CA HIS A 330 1.01 32.42 -1.03
C HIS A 330 1.94 32.59 -2.23
N ALA A 331 1.49 33.28 -3.28
CA ALA A 331 2.36 33.60 -4.40
C ALA A 331 3.59 34.36 -3.87
N GLU A 332 4.77 33.77 -4.03
CA GLU A 332 6.03 34.49 -3.85
C GLU A 332 6.02 35.66 -4.84
N LYS A 333 6.14 36.89 -4.30
CA LYS A 333 6.24 38.12 -5.09
C LYS A 333 7.62 38.27 -5.71
#